data_AF-A0A6V6Z9E8-F1
#
_entry.id   AF-A0A6V6Z9E8-F1
#
_cell.length_a   1.000
_cell.length_b   1.000
_cell.length_c   1.000
_cell.angle_alpha   90.00
_cell.angle_beta   90.00
_cell.angle_gamma   90.00
#
_symmetry.space_group_name_H-M   'P 1'
#
loop_
_entity.id
_entity.type
_entity.pdbx_description
1 polymer ?
#
loop_
_entity_poly.entity_id
_entity_poly.type
_entity_poly.pdbx_seq_one_letter_code
_entity_poly.pdbx_strand_id
1 'polypeptide(L)'
;MKIIPLIILISILIVVFIIYFKYFRRLRPKENGFEFVYIENNGTVRELKDEEIEYLKEEFHPNDGGRPYIKTSYKDLTPDGKISGFIYRIRVPKNITIEKEKANA
;
A
#
# COMPACT_ATOMS: atom_id res chain seq x y z
N MET A 1 -1.32 -44.75 -6.76
CA MET A 1 -0.33 -43.76 -6.30
C MET A 1 -0.47 -42.46 -7.10
N LYS A 2 -1.18 -41.46 -6.58
CA LYS A 2 -1.28 -40.10 -7.17
C LYS A 2 -1.00 -39.02 -6.10
N ILE A 3 -0.11 -39.31 -5.16
CA ILE A 3 0.19 -38.42 -4.02
C ILE A 3 1.06 -37.25 -4.48
N ILE A 4 2.03 -37.49 -5.36
CA ILE A 4 2.95 -36.47 -5.89
C ILE A 4 2.21 -35.33 -6.63
N PRO A 5 1.32 -35.58 -7.62
CA PRO A 5 0.60 -34.49 -8.29
C PRO A 5 -0.35 -33.73 -7.34
N LEU A 6 -0.88 -34.40 -6.31
CA LEU A 6 -1.72 -33.77 -5.30
C LEU A 6 -0.91 -32.79 -4.43
N ILE A 7 0.31 -33.16 -4.01
CA ILE A 7 1.21 -32.28 -3.24
C ILE A 7 1.59 -31.05 -4.07
N ILE A 8 1.92 -31.23 -5.36
CA ILE A 8 2.25 -30.11 -6.25
C ILE A 8 1.06 -29.15 -6.36
N LEU A 9 -0.16 -29.67 -6.59
CA LEU A 9 -1.35 -28.84 -6.64
C LEU A 9 -1.59 -28.06 -5.34
N ILE A 10 -1.44 -28.71 -4.18
CA ILE A 10 -1.57 -28.06 -2.87
C ILE A 10 -0.52 -26.95 -2.70
N SER A 11 0.74 -27.19 -3.09
CA SER A 11 1.79 -26.17 -3.01
C SER A 11 1.48 -24.95 -3.87
N ILE A 12 0.95 -25.14 -5.08
CA ILE A 12 0.54 -24.04 -5.97
C ILE A 12 -0.59 -23.24 -5.33
N LEU A 13 -1.61 -23.92 -4.79
CA LEU A 13 -2.72 -23.26 -4.10
C LEU A 13 -2.26 -22.46 -2.87
N ILE A 14 -1.30 -22.99 -2.09
CA ILE A 14 -0.71 -22.27 -0.94
C ILE A 14 0.03 -21.01 -1.41
N VAL A 15 0.82 -21.08 -2.48
CA VAL A 15 1.53 -19.92 -3.02
C VAL A 15 0.56 -18.86 -3.51
N VAL A 16 -0.47 -19.26 -4.28
CA VAL A 16 -1.53 -18.35 -4.74
C VAL A 16 -2.26 -17.71 -3.55
N PHE A 17 -2.54 -18.50 -2.51
CA PHE A 17 -3.16 -18.01 -1.28
C PHE A 17 -2.28 -16.98 -0.56
N ILE A 18 -0.98 -17.24 -0.41
CA ILE A 18 -0.02 -16.29 0.20
C ILE A 18 0.05 -15.00 -0.61
N ILE A 19 0.13 -15.09 -1.95
CA ILE A 19 0.13 -13.93 -2.84
C ILE A 19 -1.17 -13.15 -2.66
N TYR A 20 -2.33 -13.82 -2.69
CA TYR A 20 -3.62 -13.17 -2.50
C TYR A 20 -3.68 -12.42 -1.16
N PHE A 21 -3.28 -13.08 -0.06
CA PHE A 21 -3.25 -12.47 1.26
C PHE A 21 -2.27 -11.29 1.35
N LYS A 22 -1.11 -11.40 0.69
CA LYS A 22 -0.13 -10.32 0.66
C LYS A 22 -0.65 -9.11 -0.11
N TYR A 23 -1.20 -9.27 -1.31
CA TYR A 23 -1.54 -8.14 -2.19
C TYR A 23 -2.97 -7.60 -2.01
N PHE A 24 -3.94 -8.45 -1.73
CA PHE A 24 -5.37 -8.07 -1.80
C PHE A 24 -6.07 -7.94 -0.44
N ARG A 25 -5.44 -8.38 0.66
CA ARG A 25 -6.06 -8.29 1.98
C ARG A 25 -6.19 -6.83 2.42
N ARG A 26 -7.42 -6.40 2.69
CA ARG A 26 -7.69 -5.11 3.35
C ARG A 26 -7.31 -5.23 4.83
N LEU A 27 -6.52 -4.28 5.33
CA LEU A 27 -6.13 -4.24 6.74
C LEU A 27 -7.13 -3.44 7.58
N ARG A 28 -7.78 -2.43 7.01
CA ARG A 28 -8.81 -1.62 7.69
C ARG A 28 -10.09 -1.49 6.85
N PRO A 29 -11.25 -1.17 7.46
CA PRO A 29 -12.47 -0.87 6.71
C PRO A 29 -12.27 0.35 5.80
N LYS A 30 -13.19 0.54 4.85
CA LYS A 30 -13.22 1.76 4.05
C LYS A 30 -13.69 2.91 4.96
N GLU A 31 -12.83 3.90 5.14
CA GLU A 31 -13.10 5.11 5.89
C GLU A 31 -13.31 6.28 4.91
N ASN A 32 -13.88 7.38 5.38
CA ASN A 32 -14.00 8.61 4.59
C ASN A 32 -12.62 9.23 4.32
N GLY A 33 -12.52 10.05 3.27
CA GLY A 33 -11.28 10.70 2.84
C GLY A 33 -10.73 10.14 1.54
N PHE A 34 -9.56 10.64 1.13
CA PHE A 34 -8.89 10.18 -0.08
C PHE A 34 -8.41 8.73 0.07
N GLU A 35 -8.31 8.01 -1.05
CA GLU A 35 -8.01 6.57 -1.04
C GLU A 35 -6.55 6.26 -0.66
N PHE A 36 -5.67 7.26 -0.80
CA PHE A 36 -4.26 7.20 -0.44
C PHE A 36 -3.96 8.06 0.79
N VAL A 37 -2.91 7.67 1.51
CA VAL A 37 -2.32 8.40 2.63
C VAL A 37 -0.80 8.33 2.55
N TYR A 38 -0.11 9.17 3.30
CA TYR A 38 1.35 9.23 3.30
C TYR A 38 1.93 8.63 4.57
N ILE A 39 2.92 7.76 4.42
CA ILE A 39 3.74 7.27 5.53
C ILE A 39 4.94 8.21 5.67
N GLU A 40 5.15 8.73 6.87
CA GLU A 40 6.31 9.54 7.23
C GLU A 40 7.54 8.67 7.52
N ASN A 41 8.72 9.28 7.53
CA ASN A 41 9.98 8.55 7.76
C ASN A 41 10.07 7.88 9.14
N ASN A 42 9.33 8.38 10.14
CA ASN A 42 9.22 7.79 11.47
C ASN A 42 8.12 6.69 11.56
N GLY A 43 7.43 6.39 10.46
CA GLY A 43 6.34 5.42 10.38
C GLY A 43 4.96 5.96 10.77
N THR A 44 4.81 7.23 11.19
CA THR A 44 3.47 7.79 11.37
C THR A 44 2.78 7.93 10.01
N VAL A 45 1.45 8.01 10.02
CA VAL A 45 0.65 8.09 8.80
C VAL A 45 -0.24 9.31 8.90
N ARG A 46 -0.29 10.09 7.82
CA ARG A 46 -1.13 11.29 7.73
C ARG A 46 -1.97 11.31 6.47
N GLU A 47 -3.05 12.08 6.53
CA GLU A 47 -3.78 12.54 5.36
C GLU A 47 -2.84 13.30 4.40
N LEU A 48 -3.21 13.25 3.13
CA LEU A 48 -2.48 13.93 2.06
C LEU A 48 -2.79 15.43 2.06
N LYS A 49 -1.80 16.21 1.63
CA LYS A 49 -1.98 17.61 1.29
C LYS A 49 -2.72 17.76 -0.04
N ASP A 50 -3.35 18.90 -0.28
CA ASP A 50 -4.06 19.16 -1.53
C ASP A 50 -3.17 18.96 -2.76
N GLU A 51 -1.93 19.46 -2.73
CA GLU A 51 -0.93 19.28 -3.81
C GLU A 51 -0.58 17.80 -4.05
N GLU A 52 -0.53 16.98 -2.99
CA GLU A 52 -0.25 15.54 -3.10
C GLU A 52 -1.46 14.79 -3.69
N ILE A 53 -2.68 15.24 -3.36
CA ILE A 53 -3.91 14.70 -3.95
C ILE A 53 -3.97 15.03 -5.44
N GLU A 54 -3.62 16.26 -5.83
CA GLU A 54 -3.56 16.67 -7.23
C GLU A 54 -2.52 15.83 -8.00
N TYR A 55 -1.32 15.68 -7.46
CA TYR A 55 -0.27 14.85 -8.04
C TYR A 55 -0.71 13.39 -8.23
N LEU A 56 -1.45 12.80 -7.28
CA LEU A 56 -1.94 11.42 -7.41
C LEU A 56 -3.11 11.26 -8.40
N LYS A 57 -3.78 12.34 -8.78
CA LYS A 57 -4.85 12.35 -9.79
C LYS A 57 -4.33 12.60 -11.20
N GLU A 58 -3.09 13.03 -11.34
CA GLU A 58 -2.47 13.29 -12.63
C GLU A 58 -2.38 12.01 -13.48
N GLU A 59 -2.67 12.13 -14.77
CA GLU A 59 -2.51 11.03 -15.72
C GLU A 59 -1.05 10.92 -16.16
N PHE A 60 -0.37 9.87 -15.68
CA PHE A 60 1.00 9.58 -16.09
C PHE A 60 1.04 8.64 -17.29
N HIS A 61 1.90 8.96 -18.26
CA HIS A 61 2.22 8.03 -19.34
C HIS A 61 2.93 6.78 -18.75
N PRO A 62 2.75 5.56 -19.30
CA PRO A 62 3.33 4.34 -18.72
C PRO A 62 4.86 4.37 -18.53
N ASN A 63 5.57 5.16 -19.34
CA ASN A 63 7.03 5.33 -19.30
C ASN A 63 7.45 6.66 -18.66
N ASP A 64 6.57 7.31 -17.90
CA ASP A 64 6.88 8.53 -17.18
C ASP A 64 7.61 8.22 -15.86
N GLY A 65 8.82 8.74 -15.71
CA GLY A 65 9.61 8.61 -14.48
C GLY A 65 9.05 9.41 -13.30
N GLY A 66 8.15 10.37 -13.57
CA GLY A 66 7.47 11.18 -12.57
C GLY A 66 6.30 10.48 -11.88
N ARG A 67 6.01 9.21 -12.20
CA ARG A 67 4.87 8.49 -11.62
C ARG A 67 5.04 8.26 -10.11
N PRO A 68 3.99 8.50 -9.30
CA PRO A 68 4.04 8.24 -7.87
C PRO A 68 4.29 6.76 -7.58
N TYR A 69 5.25 6.49 -6.70
CA TYR A 69 5.45 5.15 -6.15
C TYR A 69 4.41 4.89 -5.04
N ILE A 70 3.48 3.97 -5.31
CA ILE A 70 2.46 3.53 -4.35
C ILE A 70 2.91 2.22 -3.72
N LYS A 71 3.12 2.25 -2.41
CA LYS A 71 3.50 1.08 -1.61
C LYS A 71 2.35 0.06 -1.60
N THR A 72 2.72 -1.21 -1.74
CA THR A 72 1.76 -2.32 -1.62
C THR A 72 1.48 -2.65 -0.15
N SER A 73 2.50 -2.61 0.71
CA SER A 73 2.41 -2.89 2.14
C SER A 73 3.08 -1.80 2.95
N TYR A 74 2.55 -1.56 4.15
CA TYR A 74 3.10 -0.59 5.11
C TYR A 74 4.58 -0.85 5.44
N LYS A 75 5.00 -2.13 5.46
CA LYS A 75 6.38 -2.52 5.80
C LYS A 75 7.35 -2.54 4.60
N ASP A 76 6.86 -2.34 3.38
CA ASP A 76 7.73 -2.33 2.21
C ASP A 76 8.67 -1.12 2.29
N LEU A 77 9.91 -1.26 1.85
CA LEU A 77 10.83 -0.13 1.71
C LEU A 77 10.74 0.40 0.28
N THR A 78 10.93 1.71 0.11
CA THR A 78 11.16 2.32 -1.19
C THR A 78 12.50 1.84 -1.77
N PRO A 79 12.77 2.04 -3.08
CA PRO A 79 14.05 1.65 -3.69
C PRO A 79 15.28 2.25 -3.01
N ASP A 80 15.15 3.43 -2.39
CA ASP A 80 16.18 4.11 -1.61
C ASP A 80 16.19 3.70 -0.11
N GLY A 81 15.45 2.65 0.26
CA GLY A 81 15.49 2.05 1.60
C GLY A 81 14.65 2.77 2.67
N LYS A 82 13.76 3.70 2.29
CA LYS A 82 12.93 4.45 3.23
C LYS A 82 11.59 3.77 3.47
N ILE A 83 11.04 3.97 4.67
CA ILE A 83 9.70 3.49 5.01
C ILE A 83 8.60 4.42 4.45
N SER A 84 8.93 5.70 4.21
CA SER A 84 7.99 6.70 3.75
C SER A 84 7.41 6.42 2.36
N GLY A 85 6.32 7.11 2.04
CA GLY A 85 5.68 7.07 0.71
C GLY A 85 4.17 6.87 0.74
N PHE A 86 3.57 6.96 -0.45
CA PHE A 86 2.12 6.81 -0.63
C PHE A 86 1.69 5.37 -0.43
N ILE A 87 0.55 5.16 0.21
CA ILE A 87 -0.06 3.84 0.39
C ILE A 87 -1.58 3.95 0.35
N TYR A 88 -2.25 2.91 -0.14
CA TYR A 88 -3.71 2.80 0.02
C TYR A 88 -4.09 2.85 1.51
N ARG A 89 -5.03 3.72 1.87
CA ARG A 89 -5.60 3.83 3.22
C ARG A 89 -5.97 2.46 3.79
N ILE A 90 -6.67 1.66 2.99
CA ILE A 90 -7.15 0.32 3.36
C ILE A 90 -6.01 -0.68 3.68
N ARG A 91 -4.77 -0.35 3.33
CA ARG A 91 -3.55 -1.15 3.56
C ARG A 91 -2.74 -0.66 4.76
N VAL A 92 -3.18 0.38 5.46
CA VAL A 92 -2.59 0.81 6.73
C VAL A 92 -3.09 -0.09 7.87
N PRO A 93 -2.18 -0.66 8.70
CA PRO A 93 -2.56 -1.45 9.88
C PRO A 93 -3.57 -0.73 10.78
N LYS A 94 -4.56 -1.46 11.33
CA LYS A 94 -5.64 -0.86 12.16
C LYS A 94 -5.14 -0.18 13.43
N ASN A 95 -3.99 -0.61 13.95
CA ASN A 95 -3.37 -0.07 15.15
C ASN A 95 -2.60 1.23 14.90
N ILE A 96 -2.57 1.74 13.67
CA ILE A 96 -1.90 2.99 13.31
C ILE A 96 -2.97 4.04 13.04
N THR A 97 -2.94 5.14 13.78
CA THR A 97 -3.83 6.27 13.55
C THR A 97 -3.42 6.99 12.27
N ILE A 98 -4.40 7.41 11.47
CA ILE A 98 -4.16 8.34 10.35
C ILE A 98 -4.39 9.74 10.89
N GLU A 99 -3.31 10.50 11.01
CA GLU A 99 -3.34 11.87 11.48
C GLU A 99 -3.95 12.78 10.41
N LYS A 100 -4.76 13.76 10.82
CA LYS A 100 -5.18 14.82 9.89
C LYS A 100 -3.96 15.62 9.46
N GLU A 101 -3.99 16.17 8.25
CA GLU A 101 -3.00 17.14 7.84
C GLU A 101 -2.97 18.28 8.87
N LYS A 102 -1.77 18.59 9.36
CA LYS A 102 -1.60 19.79 10.18
C LYS A 102 -1.69 20.97 9.23
N ALA A 103 -2.73 21.80 9.39
CA ALA A 103 -2.76 23.10 8.74
C ALA A 103 -1.45 23.82 9.06
N ASN A 104 -0.68 24.18 8.03
CA ASN A 104 0.53 24.97 8.23
C ASN A 104 0.13 26.26 8.95
N ALA A 105 0.64 26.43 10.17
CA ALA A 105 0.51 27.65 10.97
C ALA A 105 1.63 28.63 10.59
#